data_AF-A0A829GL32-F1
#
_entry.id   AF-A0A829GL32-F1
#
_cell.length_a   1.000
_cell.length_b   1.000
_cell.length_c   1.000
_cell.angle_alpha   90.00
_cell.angle_beta   90.00
_cell.angle_gamma   90.00
#
_symmetry.space_group_name_H-M   'P 1'
#
loop_
_entity.id
_entity.type
_entity.pdbx_description
1 polymer ?
#
loop_
_entity_poly.entity_id
_entity_poly.type
_entity_poly.pdbx_seq_one_letter_code
_entity_poly.pdbx_strand_id
1 'polypeptide(L)'
;MKYIRTPQPKRNKSQIPFRLNLLFFIAFLLLAALVAQLAYLQILNGPRLAAEVDRTNKTVVTGNVPRGLIFDSKGRALVTNKANNAITYTKSVGAKSQQMYDIANQLAKLIDKPEDNLTKRDYIDYYLAPTKVSKQIVSKLPKKIQDLPTDKADELYKYEVAYVRQHMPTFTATQKEAAGLYKIMNGATQLSTVYLKNQDVTAHEVAVVGERLTQMPGVNLGTDWERSYPNGDSMTSIIGQVSNEKSGLPADQLQAYLANGYARNDRVGTSYLEKAYENVLKGSKSQTQVEIGNNNQIIQS
;
A
#
# COMPACT_ATOMS: atom_id res chain seq x y z
N MET A 1 -74.39 -57.97 -41.79
CA MET A 1 -73.57 -56.93 -41.14
C MET A 1 -73.21 -57.40 -39.74
N LYS A 2 -71.91 -57.56 -39.47
CA LYS A 2 -71.33 -57.97 -38.17
C LYS A 2 -71.23 -56.75 -37.26
N TYR A 3 -71.77 -56.82 -36.05
CA TYR A 3 -71.40 -55.92 -34.96
C TYR A 3 -70.50 -56.68 -33.99
N ILE A 4 -69.23 -56.30 -33.99
CA ILE A 4 -68.18 -56.82 -33.10
C ILE A 4 -68.31 -56.07 -31.77
N ARG A 5 -68.63 -56.78 -30.68
CA ARG A 5 -68.48 -56.24 -29.32
C ARG A 5 -67.01 -56.42 -28.91
N THR A 6 -66.25 -55.34 -28.96
CA THR A 6 -64.90 -55.29 -28.37
C THR A 6 -65.00 -55.10 -26.85
N PRO A 7 -64.32 -55.89 -26.01
CA PRO A 7 -64.26 -55.66 -24.57
C PRO A 7 -63.39 -54.43 -24.25
N GLN A 8 -63.88 -53.56 -23.36
CA GLN A 8 -63.14 -52.40 -22.85
C GLN A 8 -61.90 -52.86 -22.05
N PRO A 9 -60.68 -52.38 -22.36
CA PRO A 9 -59.50 -52.73 -21.58
C PRO A 9 -59.55 -52.08 -20.18
N LYS A 10 -59.28 -52.88 -19.14
CA LYS A 10 -59.09 -52.39 -17.77
C LYS A 10 -57.99 -51.32 -17.75
N ARG A 11 -58.31 -50.10 -17.28
CA ARG A 11 -57.32 -49.04 -17.01
C ARG A 11 -56.32 -49.54 -15.98
N ASN A 12 -55.08 -49.79 -16.42
CA ASN A 12 -53.95 -50.01 -15.51
C ASN A 12 -53.72 -48.74 -14.69
N LYS A 13 -54.03 -48.79 -13.39
CA LYS A 13 -53.57 -47.77 -12.44
C LYS A 13 -52.04 -47.76 -12.50
N SER A 14 -51.46 -46.62 -12.83
CA SER A 14 -50.01 -46.43 -12.81
C SER A 14 -49.50 -46.64 -11.39
N GLN A 15 -48.99 -47.84 -11.11
CA GLN A 15 -48.21 -48.11 -9.92
C GLN A 15 -46.89 -47.38 -10.09
N ILE A 16 -46.80 -46.17 -9.53
CA ILE A 16 -45.51 -45.51 -9.37
C ILE A 16 -44.64 -46.50 -8.56
N PRO A 17 -43.54 -47.02 -9.12
CA PRO A 17 -42.79 -48.06 -8.44
C PRO A 17 -42.20 -47.45 -7.16
N PHE A 18 -42.32 -48.16 -6.04
CA PHE A 18 -41.80 -47.74 -4.73
C PHE A 18 -40.35 -47.21 -4.79
N ARG A 19 -39.53 -47.76 -5.70
CA ARG A 19 -38.15 -47.34 -5.98
C ARG A 19 -38.03 -45.88 -6.44
N LEU A 20 -39.00 -45.37 -7.20
CA LEU A 20 -39.00 -43.99 -7.67
C LEU A 20 -39.34 -43.01 -6.53
N ASN A 21 -40.31 -43.35 -5.68
CA ASN A 21 -40.63 -42.56 -4.49
C ASN A 21 -39.48 -42.57 -3.47
N LEU A 22 -38.78 -43.70 -3.32
CA LEU A 22 -37.58 -43.81 -2.49
C LEU A 22 -36.48 -42.88 -3.00
N LEU A 23 -36.25 -42.85 -4.32
CA LEU A 23 -35.27 -41.96 -4.93
C LEU A 23 -35.63 -40.48 -4.71
N PHE A 24 -36.89 -40.10 -4.91
CA PHE A 24 -37.38 -38.75 -4.62
C PHE A 24 -37.24 -38.38 -3.15
N PHE A 25 -37.46 -39.31 -2.22
CA PHE A 25 -37.29 -39.08 -0.79
C PHE A 25 -35.82 -38.85 -0.42
N ILE A 26 -34.91 -39.66 -0.97
CA ILE A 26 -33.47 -39.46 -0.78
C ILE A 26 -33.02 -38.12 -1.36
N ALA A 27 -33.47 -37.79 -2.58
CA ALA A 27 -33.16 -36.51 -3.21
C ALA A 27 -33.70 -35.32 -2.39
N PHE A 28 -34.91 -35.44 -1.85
CA PHE A 28 -35.50 -34.44 -0.96
C PHE A 28 -34.70 -34.26 0.33
N LEU A 29 -34.27 -35.35 0.97
CA LEU A 29 -33.42 -35.28 2.17
C LEU A 29 -32.07 -34.62 1.90
N LEU A 30 -31.43 -34.93 0.77
CA LEU A 30 -30.18 -34.28 0.37
C LEU A 30 -30.37 -32.78 0.11
N LEU A 31 -31.47 -32.41 -0.55
CA LEU A 31 -31.82 -31.00 -0.77
C LEU A 31 -32.08 -30.26 0.55
N ALA A 32 -32.86 -30.87 1.44
CA ALA A 32 -33.14 -30.32 2.76
C ALA A 32 -31.87 -30.13 3.59
N ALA A 33 -30.93 -31.07 3.52
CA ALA A 33 -29.62 -30.96 4.17
C ALA A 33 -28.81 -29.78 3.62
N LEU A 34 -28.78 -29.57 2.30
CA LEU A 34 -28.11 -28.42 1.69
C LEU A 34 -28.75 -27.09 2.09
N VAL A 35 -30.09 -27.00 2.12
CA VAL A 35 -30.81 -25.80 2.55
C VAL A 35 -30.54 -25.51 4.03
N ALA A 36 -30.56 -26.54 4.89
CA ALA A 36 -30.22 -26.40 6.30
C ALA A 36 -28.78 -25.95 6.51
N GLN A 37 -27.82 -26.48 5.73
CA GLN A 37 -26.42 -26.07 5.76
C GLN A 37 -26.25 -24.61 5.33
N LEU A 38 -26.97 -24.19 4.29
CA LEU A 38 -26.94 -22.81 3.81
C LEU A 38 -27.52 -21.85 4.87
N ALA A 39 -28.66 -22.21 5.47
CA ALA A 39 -29.27 -21.45 6.55
C ALA A 39 -28.34 -21.36 7.78
N TYR A 40 -27.68 -22.47 8.14
CA TYR A 40 -26.70 -22.51 9.22
C TYR A 40 -25.53 -21.54 8.96
N LEU A 41 -24.96 -21.54 7.75
CA LEU A 41 -23.88 -20.64 7.37
C LEU A 41 -24.31 -19.15 7.40
N GLN A 42 -25.52 -18.84 6.94
CA GLN A 42 -26.02 -17.46 6.89
C GLN A 42 -26.47 -16.92 8.26
N ILE A 43 -27.10 -17.74 9.11
CA ILE A 43 -27.70 -17.29 10.38
C ILE A 43 -26.68 -17.34 11.54
N LEU A 44 -25.90 -18.42 11.66
CA LEU A 44 -24.92 -18.55 12.77
C LEU A 44 -23.57 -17.93 12.44
N ASN A 45 -23.06 -18.15 11.21
CA ASN A 45 -21.75 -17.68 10.82
C ASN A 45 -21.78 -16.36 10.04
N GLY A 46 -22.96 -15.85 9.65
CA GLY A 46 -23.11 -14.62 8.87
C GLY A 46 -22.37 -13.42 9.48
N PRO A 47 -22.60 -13.06 10.77
CA PRO A 47 -21.90 -11.96 11.40
C PRO A 47 -20.38 -12.18 11.51
N ARG A 48 -19.94 -13.43 11.72
CA ARG A 48 -18.52 -13.77 11.83
C ARG A 48 -17.82 -13.73 10.48
N LEU A 49 -18.46 -14.23 9.42
CA LEU A 49 -17.97 -14.21 8.05
C LEU A 49 -17.99 -12.78 7.49
N ALA A 50 -19.03 -11.99 7.77
CA ALA A 50 -19.08 -10.58 7.45
C ALA A 50 -17.98 -9.80 8.18
N ALA A 51 -17.75 -10.07 9.48
CA ALA A 51 -16.66 -9.46 10.22
C ALA A 51 -15.27 -9.89 9.71
N GLU A 52 -15.11 -11.13 9.23
CA GLU A 52 -13.85 -11.61 8.64
C GLU A 52 -13.59 -10.96 7.27
N VAL A 53 -14.63 -10.80 6.45
CA VAL A 53 -14.56 -10.08 5.17
C VAL A 53 -14.29 -8.59 5.41
N ASP A 54 -14.96 -7.96 6.38
CA ASP A 54 -14.73 -6.57 6.76
C ASP A 54 -13.30 -6.36 7.28
N ARG A 55 -12.77 -7.28 8.08
CA ARG A 55 -11.37 -7.23 8.53
C ARG A 55 -10.38 -7.42 7.38
N THR A 56 -10.74 -8.23 6.39
CA THR A 56 -9.90 -8.43 5.19
C THR A 56 -9.90 -7.19 4.30
N ASN A 57 -11.04 -6.51 4.17
CA ASN A 57 -11.20 -5.36 3.30
C ASN A 57 -10.80 -4.04 3.95
N LYS A 58 -10.83 -3.95 5.28
CA LYS A 58 -10.50 -2.74 6.03
C LYS A 58 -9.10 -2.82 6.62
N THR A 59 -8.17 -2.04 6.10
CA THR A 59 -6.82 -1.94 6.65
C THR A 59 -6.55 -0.52 7.18
N VAL A 60 -5.55 -0.38 8.05
CA VAL A 60 -5.17 0.91 8.64
C VAL A 60 -4.02 1.53 7.86
N VAL A 61 -4.20 2.78 7.46
CA VAL A 61 -3.10 3.65 7.00
C VAL A 61 -2.65 4.51 8.16
N THR A 62 -1.34 4.65 8.33
CA THR A 62 -0.73 5.51 9.36
C THR A 62 0.05 6.65 8.72
N GLY A 63 -0.02 7.83 9.34
CA GLY A 63 0.76 9.02 8.98
C GLY A 63 1.46 9.63 10.19
N ASN A 64 2.43 10.51 9.95
CA ASN A 64 3.12 11.20 11.02
C ASN A 64 2.21 12.23 11.70
N VAL A 65 2.37 12.37 13.01
CA VAL A 65 1.61 13.28 13.86
C VAL A 65 2.57 14.21 14.61
N PRO A 66 2.11 15.39 15.07
CA PRO A 66 2.96 16.27 15.86
C PRO A 66 3.37 15.59 17.17
N ARG A 67 4.63 15.80 17.55
CA ARG A 67 5.19 15.29 18.82
C ARG A 67 4.77 16.18 20.00
N GLY A 68 4.94 15.67 21.21
CA GLY A 68 4.71 16.42 22.44
C GLY A 68 5.57 17.70 22.52
N LEU A 69 4.99 18.77 23.06
CA LEU A 69 5.72 20.02 23.34
C LEU A 69 6.58 19.84 24.60
N ILE A 70 7.71 20.54 24.66
CA ILE A 70 8.56 20.57 25.86
C ILE A 70 8.55 21.99 26.41
N PHE A 71 8.30 22.11 27.72
CA PHE A 71 8.21 23.38 28.43
C PHE A 71 9.26 23.48 29.54
N ASP A 72 9.60 24.69 29.93
CA ASP A 72 10.33 24.93 31.16
C ASP A 72 9.41 24.93 32.40
N SER A 73 10.00 25.11 33.58
CA SER A 73 9.26 25.15 34.85
C SER A 73 8.23 26.29 34.97
N LYS A 74 8.31 27.30 34.08
CA LYS A 74 7.38 28.45 34.02
C LYS A 74 6.36 28.28 32.89
N GLY A 75 6.33 27.14 32.20
CA GLY A 75 5.40 26.86 31.10
C GLY A 75 5.80 27.52 29.77
N ARG A 76 7.03 28.04 29.63
CA ARG A 76 7.51 28.60 28.35
C ARG A 76 7.94 27.46 27.44
N ALA A 77 7.48 27.50 26.18
CA ALA A 77 7.80 26.46 25.21
C ALA A 77 9.30 26.50 24.86
N LEU A 78 9.98 25.39 25.14
CA LEU A 78 11.38 25.15 24.77
C LEU A 78 11.46 24.45 23.41
N VAL A 79 10.50 23.56 23.14
CA VAL A 79 10.42 22.84 21.87
C VAL A 79 8.98 22.73 21.42
N THR A 80 8.79 23.06 20.14
CA THR A 80 7.48 23.13 19.48
C THR A 80 7.50 22.35 18.17
N ASN A 81 6.35 22.32 17.48
CA ASN A 81 6.25 21.75 16.15
C ASN A 81 5.87 22.85 15.16
N LYS A 82 6.52 22.86 14.00
CA LYS A 82 6.18 23.72 12.86
C LYS A 82 5.49 22.88 11.79
N ALA A 83 4.31 23.31 11.37
CA ALA A 83 3.59 22.69 10.26
C ALA A 83 4.19 23.15 8.92
N ASN A 84 4.52 22.19 8.07
CA ASN A 84 4.95 22.42 6.69
C ASN A 84 3.98 21.69 5.75
N ASN A 85 3.67 22.29 4.60
CA ASN A 85 2.89 21.59 3.57
C ASN A 85 3.67 20.38 3.05
N ALA A 86 2.94 19.33 2.70
CA ALA A 86 3.53 18.09 2.24
C ALA A 86 2.73 17.46 1.08
N ILE A 87 3.45 16.79 0.20
CA ILE A 87 2.92 15.90 -0.82
C ILE A 87 3.33 14.49 -0.40
N THR A 88 2.35 13.61 -0.28
CA THR A 88 2.55 12.26 0.24
C THR A 88 2.10 11.22 -0.77
N TYR A 89 2.54 9.98 -0.57
CA TYR A 89 2.11 8.82 -1.34
C TYR A 89 1.77 7.65 -0.43
N THR A 90 0.59 7.09 -0.58
CA THR A 90 0.16 5.87 0.09
C THR A 90 0.22 4.71 -0.90
N LYS A 91 1.10 3.74 -0.64
CA LYS A 91 1.27 2.59 -1.54
C LYS A 91 0.11 1.61 -1.37
N SER A 92 -0.71 1.40 -2.40
CA SER A 92 -1.76 0.37 -2.37
C SER A 92 -1.16 -1.04 -2.45
N VAL A 93 -1.92 -2.06 -2.03
CA VAL A 93 -1.49 -3.47 -2.09
C VAL A 93 -1.19 -3.90 -3.53
N GLY A 94 -2.00 -3.41 -4.48
CA GLY A 94 -1.87 -3.68 -5.91
C GLY A 94 -1.04 -2.67 -6.70
N ALA A 95 -0.25 -1.80 -6.04
CA ALA A 95 0.54 -0.78 -6.72
C ALA A 95 1.58 -1.41 -7.66
N LYS A 96 1.46 -1.15 -8.97
CA LYS A 96 2.39 -1.66 -9.99
C LYS A 96 3.58 -0.71 -10.15
N SER A 97 4.75 -1.28 -10.45
CA SER A 97 5.96 -0.52 -10.76
C SER A 97 5.77 0.48 -11.91
N GLN A 98 5.09 0.07 -13.00
CA GLN A 98 4.68 0.96 -14.09
C GLN A 98 3.86 2.16 -13.61
N GLN A 99 2.86 1.94 -12.75
CA GLN A 99 2.00 3.02 -12.25
C GLN A 99 2.80 4.01 -11.41
N MET A 100 3.68 3.54 -10.53
CA MET A 100 4.57 4.41 -9.75
C MET A 100 5.53 5.19 -10.66
N TYR A 101 6.01 4.60 -11.75
CA TYR A 101 6.80 5.30 -12.76
C TYR A 101 6.00 6.41 -13.44
N ASP A 102 4.76 6.12 -13.86
CA ASP A 102 3.91 7.09 -14.54
C ASP A 102 3.59 8.28 -13.61
N ILE A 103 3.24 7.99 -12.36
CA ILE A 103 3.02 9.00 -11.31
C ILE A 103 4.28 9.84 -11.10
N ALA A 104 5.45 9.21 -10.95
CA ALA A 104 6.70 9.93 -10.73
C ALA A 104 7.02 10.92 -11.85
N ASN A 105 6.82 10.51 -13.11
CA ASN A 105 7.07 11.34 -14.28
C ASN A 105 6.03 12.46 -14.45
N GLN A 106 4.79 12.25 -14.00
CA GLN A 106 3.79 13.30 -13.96
C GLN A 106 4.12 14.31 -12.88
N LEU A 107 4.42 13.84 -11.67
CA LEU A 107 4.68 14.68 -10.51
C LEU A 107 5.94 15.53 -10.69
N ALA A 108 7.02 14.97 -11.25
CA ALA A 108 8.27 15.69 -11.55
C ALA A 108 8.10 16.87 -12.53
N LYS A 109 6.98 16.95 -13.26
CA LYS A 109 6.67 18.13 -14.09
C LYS A 109 5.94 19.24 -13.33
N LEU A 110 5.41 18.92 -12.16
CA LEU A 110 4.54 19.78 -11.36
C LEU A 110 5.25 20.36 -10.14
N ILE A 111 6.25 19.64 -9.62
CA ILE A 111 6.98 20.01 -8.41
C ILE A 111 8.45 20.12 -8.69
N ASP A 112 9.09 21.07 -8.02
CA ASP A 112 10.55 21.15 -7.98
C ASP A 112 11.04 20.35 -6.77
N LYS A 113 11.83 19.32 -7.04
CA LYS A 113 12.44 18.52 -5.97
C LYS A 113 13.89 18.24 -6.34
N PRO A 114 14.87 18.76 -5.58
CA PRO A 114 16.27 18.50 -5.88
C PRO A 114 16.58 17.00 -5.85
N GLU A 115 17.47 16.59 -6.76
CA GLU A 115 18.03 15.24 -6.82
C GLU A 115 18.71 14.95 -5.47
N ASP A 116 18.28 13.89 -4.78
CA ASP A 116 18.84 13.54 -3.48
C ASP A 116 19.36 12.10 -3.49
N ASN A 117 20.68 11.97 -3.30
CA ASN A 117 21.39 10.74 -3.00
C ASN A 117 20.91 9.51 -3.82
N LEU A 118 20.76 9.69 -5.13
CA LEU A 118 20.42 8.62 -6.04
C LEU A 118 21.65 7.80 -6.39
N THR A 119 21.56 6.51 -6.12
CA THR A 119 22.57 5.53 -6.52
C THR A 119 22.33 5.12 -7.96
N LYS A 120 23.37 4.57 -8.62
CA LYS A 120 23.21 3.96 -9.95
C LYS A 120 22.12 2.88 -9.97
N ARG A 121 21.90 2.20 -8.84
CA ARG A 121 20.86 1.19 -8.69
C ARG A 121 19.47 1.80 -8.81
N ASP A 122 19.24 2.93 -8.16
CA ASP A 122 17.94 3.63 -8.18
C ASP A 122 17.53 4.03 -9.61
N TYR A 123 18.49 4.52 -10.40
CA TYR A 123 18.28 4.83 -11.82
C TYR A 123 17.95 3.61 -12.67
N ILE A 124 18.60 2.47 -12.42
CA ILE A 124 18.29 1.22 -13.11
C ILE A 124 16.87 0.77 -12.77
N ASP A 125 16.50 0.81 -11.51
CA ASP A 125 15.16 0.40 -11.03
C ASP A 125 14.07 1.28 -11.64
N TYR A 126 14.30 2.60 -11.70
CA TYR A 126 13.42 3.54 -12.40
C TYR A 126 13.32 3.25 -13.90
N TYR A 127 14.44 2.97 -14.57
CA TYR A 127 14.45 2.70 -16.01
C TYR A 127 13.78 1.37 -16.38
N LEU A 128 13.87 0.36 -15.51
CA LEU A 128 13.23 -0.94 -15.69
C LEU A 128 11.74 -0.95 -15.32
N ALA A 129 11.26 0.06 -14.60
CA ALA A 129 9.88 0.12 -14.12
C ALA A 129 8.82 0.01 -15.23
N PRO A 130 9.02 0.60 -16.43
CA PRO A 130 8.05 0.44 -17.50
C PRO A 130 8.07 -0.97 -18.10
N THR A 131 6.91 -1.60 -18.16
CA THR A 131 6.75 -2.97 -18.70
C THR A 131 7.25 -3.13 -20.14
N LYS A 132 7.15 -2.05 -20.93
CA LYS A 132 7.65 -2.02 -22.31
C LYS A 132 9.18 -2.09 -22.35
N VAL A 133 9.87 -1.36 -21.47
CA VAL A 133 11.34 -1.29 -21.42
C VAL A 133 11.91 -2.60 -20.92
N SER A 134 11.34 -3.16 -19.84
CA SER A 134 11.72 -4.50 -19.36
C SER A 134 11.61 -5.55 -20.47
N LYS A 135 10.48 -5.63 -21.18
CA LYS A 135 10.32 -6.56 -22.33
C LYS A 135 11.36 -6.36 -23.43
N GLN A 136 11.69 -5.10 -23.77
CA GLN A 136 12.74 -4.80 -24.75
C GLN A 136 14.10 -5.31 -24.27
N ILE A 137 14.42 -5.18 -22.99
CA ILE A 137 15.69 -5.65 -22.44
C ILE A 137 15.73 -7.18 -22.42
N VAL A 138 14.66 -7.84 -21.98
CA VAL A 138 14.56 -9.31 -21.99
C VAL A 138 14.80 -9.86 -23.40
N SER A 139 14.26 -9.24 -24.45
CA SER A 139 14.48 -9.67 -25.84
C SER A 139 15.95 -9.62 -26.30
N LYS A 140 16.80 -8.85 -25.61
CA LYS A 140 18.24 -8.74 -25.89
C LYS A 140 19.09 -9.69 -25.04
N LEU A 141 18.51 -10.33 -24.03
CA LEU A 141 19.19 -11.33 -23.21
C LEU A 141 19.31 -12.68 -23.96
N PRO A 142 20.23 -13.57 -23.59
CA PRO A 142 20.30 -14.92 -24.15
C PRO A 142 18.98 -15.69 -24.01
N LYS A 143 18.61 -16.52 -25.01
CA LYS A 143 17.35 -17.31 -25.01
C LYS A 143 17.13 -18.13 -23.72
N LYS A 144 18.19 -18.71 -23.18
CA LYS A 144 18.16 -19.45 -21.90
C LYS A 144 17.62 -18.62 -20.72
N ILE A 145 17.82 -17.31 -20.75
CA ILE A 145 17.37 -16.36 -19.73
C ILE A 145 15.96 -15.84 -20.07
N GLN A 146 15.63 -15.69 -21.35
CA GLN A 146 14.28 -15.30 -21.80
C GLN A 146 13.23 -16.33 -21.40
N ASP A 147 13.58 -17.61 -21.50
CA ASP A 147 12.68 -18.74 -21.22
C ASP A 147 12.71 -19.15 -19.73
N LEU A 148 13.25 -18.30 -18.84
CA LEU A 148 13.21 -18.55 -17.41
C LEU A 148 11.75 -18.65 -16.94
N PRO A 149 11.40 -19.69 -16.17
CA PRO A 149 10.06 -19.84 -15.65
C PRO A 149 9.72 -18.70 -14.67
N THR A 150 8.43 -18.39 -14.54
CA THR A 150 7.92 -17.20 -13.83
C THR A 150 8.26 -17.20 -12.34
N ASP A 151 8.45 -18.37 -11.74
CA ASP A 151 8.92 -18.56 -10.36
C ASP A 151 10.36 -18.06 -10.14
N LYS A 152 11.14 -17.88 -11.21
CA LYS A 152 12.51 -17.34 -11.20
C LYS A 152 12.58 -15.86 -11.61
N ALA A 153 11.51 -15.10 -11.37
CA ALA A 153 11.45 -13.66 -11.66
C ALA A 153 12.63 -12.88 -11.04
N ASP A 154 13.07 -13.24 -9.83
CA ASP A 154 14.22 -12.61 -9.17
C ASP A 154 15.54 -12.84 -9.91
N GLU A 155 15.72 -14.01 -10.54
CA GLU A 155 16.91 -14.29 -11.36
C GLU A 155 16.88 -13.48 -12.65
N LEU A 156 15.73 -13.43 -13.33
CA LEU A 156 15.55 -12.63 -14.55
C LEU A 156 15.86 -11.16 -14.28
N TYR A 157 15.34 -10.62 -13.17
CA TYR A 157 15.58 -9.24 -12.77
C TYR A 157 17.07 -8.94 -12.57
N LYS A 158 17.85 -9.86 -11.99
CA LYS A 158 19.31 -9.66 -11.84
C LYS A 158 20.01 -9.51 -13.20
N TYR A 159 19.59 -10.26 -14.21
CA TYR A 159 20.14 -10.14 -15.56
C TYR A 159 19.74 -8.85 -16.26
N GLU A 160 18.48 -8.43 -16.15
CA GLU A 160 18.03 -7.13 -16.67
C GLU A 160 18.87 -5.98 -16.09
N VAL A 161 19.11 -6.06 -14.78
CA VAL A 161 19.90 -5.06 -14.04
C VAL A 161 21.36 -5.05 -14.49
N ALA A 162 21.95 -6.22 -14.67
CA ALA A 162 23.31 -6.35 -15.19
C ALA A 162 23.43 -5.76 -16.61
N TYR A 163 22.42 -6.01 -17.46
CA TYR A 163 22.37 -5.49 -18.82
C TYR A 163 22.28 -3.95 -18.84
N VAL A 164 21.35 -3.37 -18.07
CA VAL A 164 21.19 -1.90 -17.99
C VAL A 164 22.42 -1.24 -17.38
N ARG A 165 23.07 -1.87 -16.41
CA ARG A 165 24.31 -1.34 -15.82
C ARG A 165 25.41 -1.11 -16.86
N GLN A 166 25.47 -1.95 -17.91
CA GLN A 166 26.43 -1.80 -19.01
C GLN A 166 25.94 -0.85 -20.11
N HIS A 167 24.63 -0.72 -20.29
CA HIS A 167 24.00 0.07 -21.36
C HIS A 167 23.12 1.20 -20.78
N MET A 168 23.63 1.90 -19.78
CA MET A 168 22.85 2.87 -19.02
C MET A 168 22.52 4.08 -19.89
N PRO A 169 21.23 4.45 -20.05
CA PRO A 169 20.87 5.64 -20.79
C PRO A 169 21.25 6.91 -20.01
N THR A 170 21.30 8.03 -20.72
CA THR A 170 21.39 9.35 -20.10
C THR A 170 19.99 9.81 -19.65
N PHE A 171 19.93 10.41 -18.46
CA PHE A 171 18.69 10.91 -17.88
C PHE A 171 18.69 12.44 -17.88
N THR A 172 17.57 13.02 -18.34
CA THR A 172 17.30 14.46 -18.23
C THR A 172 17.09 14.87 -16.76
N ALA A 173 17.22 16.15 -16.43
CA ALA A 173 17.01 16.65 -15.06
C ALA A 173 15.66 16.19 -14.47
N THR A 174 14.56 16.40 -15.21
CA THR A 174 13.22 15.96 -14.80
C THR A 174 13.12 14.44 -14.62
N GLN A 175 13.81 13.64 -15.43
CA GLN A 175 13.83 12.18 -15.23
C GLN A 175 14.62 11.77 -13.98
N LYS A 176 15.64 12.53 -13.59
CA LYS A 176 16.35 12.28 -12.32
C LYS A 176 15.48 12.60 -11.12
N GLU A 177 14.72 13.69 -11.18
CA GLU A 177 13.72 14.03 -10.16
C GLU A 177 12.64 12.95 -10.07
N ALA A 178 12.12 12.51 -11.22
CA ALA A 178 11.18 11.40 -11.30
C ALA A 178 11.78 10.09 -10.72
N ALA A 179 13.06 9.78 -10.99
CA ALA A 179 13.72 8.63 -10.40
C ALA A 179 13.79 8.73 -8.86
N GLY A 180 14.00 9.92 -8.31
CA GLY A 180 13.91 10.22 -6.88
C GLY A 180 12.55 9.91 -6.29
N LEU A 181 11.50 10.41 -6.92
CA LEU A 181 10.11 10.16 -6.50
C LEU A 181 9.75 8.68 -6.60
N TYR A 182 10.14 8.03 -7.69
CA TYR A 182 9.94 6.61 -7.91
C TYR A 182 10.64 5.76 -6.82
N LYS A 183 11.88 6.08 -6.46
CA LYS A 183 12.61 5.41 -5.38
C LYS A 183 11.83 5.42 -4.07
N ILE A 184 11.30 6.58 -3.70
CA ILE A 184 10.52 6.77 -2.46
C ILE A 184 9.24 5.92 -2.52
N MET A 185 8.47 6.01 -3.60
CA MET A 185 7.23 5.24 -3.77
C MET A 185 7.48 3.73 -3.80
N ASN A 186 8.49 3.28 -4.54
CA ASN A 186 8.81 1.87 -4.69
C ASN A 186 9.33 1.27 -3.37
N GLY A 187 10.12 2.03 -2.61
CA GLY A 187 10.64 1.66 -1.30
C GLY A 187 9.60 1.66 -0.17
N ALA A 188 8.43 2.29 -0.37
CA ALA A 188 7.37 2.29 0.63
C ALA A 188 6.82 0.88 0.89
N THR A 189 6.49 0.61 2.16
CA THR A 189 5.74 -0.57 2.57
C THR A 189 4.28 -0.46 2.10
N GLN A 190 3.65 -1.59 1.81
CA GLN A 190 2.24 -1.60 1.43
C GLN A 190 1.39 -0.94 2.54
N LEU A 191 0.41 -0.16 2.12
CA LEU A 191 -0.56 0.56 2.96
C LEU A 191 0.07 1.59 3.90
N SER A 192 1.32 1.96 3.65
CA SER A 192 2.02 3.01 4.38
C SER A 192 2.12 4.28 3.55
N THR A 193 2.02 5.42 4.24
CA THR A 193 2.17 6.74 3.63
C THR A 193 3.61 7.22 3.79
N VAL A 194 4.21 7.66 2.69
CA VAL A 194 5.55 8.24 2.63
C VAL A 194 5.49 9.67 2.09
N TYR A 195 6.48 10.50 2.43
CA TYR A 195 6.57 11.87 1.94
C TYR A 195 7.31 11.90 0.60
N LEU A 196 6.68 12.47 -0.42
CA LEU A 196 7.33 12.72 -1.71
C LEU A 196 8.09 14.05 -1.69
N LYS A 197 7.48 15.07 -1.06
CA LYS A 197 8.08 16.38 -0.78
C LYS A 197 7.43 16.95 0.48
N ASN A 198 8.23 17.34 1.47
CA ASN A 198 7.77 17.88 2.77
C ASN A 198 8.54 19.14 3.20
N GLN A 199 9.44 19.64 2.37
CA GLN A 199 10.17 20.88 2.54
C GLN A 199 9.88 21.79 1.36
N ASP A 200 9.72 23.09 1.63
CA ASP A 200 9.51 24.13 0.63
C ASP A 200 8.40 23.81 -0.39
N VAL A 201 7.32 23.18 0.08
CA VAL A 201 6.13 22.91 -0.74
C VAL A 201 5.33 24.21 -0.88
N THR A 202 5.37 24.79 -2.07
CA THR A 202 4.74 26.08 -2.36
C THR A 202 3.23 25.97 -2.51
N ALA A 203 2.50 27.06 -2.29
CA ALA A 203 1.04 27.08 -2.52
C ALA A 203 0.67 26.75 -3.98
N HIS A 204 1.52 27.15 -4.93
CA HIS A 204 1.36 26.79 -6.35
C HIS A 204 1.46 25.28 -6.56
N GLU A 205 2.48 24.62 -5.99
CA GLU A 205 2.64 23.16 -6.07
C GLU A 205 1.44 22.43 -5.45
N VAL A 206 0.96 22.88 -4.29
CA VAL A 206 -0.25 22.33 -3.66
C VAL A 206 -1.46 22.43 -4.60
N ALA A 207 -1.65 23.58 -5.25
CA ALA A 207 -2.77 23.78 -6.17
C ALA A 207 -2.67 22.87 -7.40
N VAL A 208 -1.54 22.86 -8.11
CA VAL A 208 -1.39 22.10 -9.37
C VAL A 208 -1.38 20.58 -9.15
N VAL A 209 -0.89 20.12 -8.00
CA VAL A 209 -0.97 18.71 -7.61
C VAL A 209 -2.39 18.36 -7.17
N GLY A 210 -3.03 19.25 -6.40
CA GLY A 210 -4.42 19.12 -5.95
C GLY A 210 -5.41 18.90 -7.09
N GLU A 211 -5.26 19.64 -8.19
CA GLU A 211 -6.08 19.50 -9.41
C GLU A 211 -5.95 18.13 -10.10
N ARG A 212 -4.84 17.41 -9.86
CA ARG A 212 -4.49 16.17 -10.58
C ARG A 212 -4.47 14.93 -9.70
N LEU A 213 -4.89 15.02 -8.43
CA LEU A 213 -4.87 13.88 -7.51
C LEU A 213 -5.59 12.65 -8.06
N THR A 214 -6.72 12.83 -8.76
CA THR A 214 -7.47 11.73 -9.39
C THR A 214 -6.67 10.98 -10.47
N GLN A 215 -5.71 11.64 -11.12
CA GLN A 215 -4.85 11.05 -12.15
C GLN A 215 -3.62 10.35 -11.55
N MET A 216 -3.35 10.57 -10.27
CA MET A 216 -2.18 10.05 -9.56
C MET A 216 -2.61 9.26 -8.32
N PRO A 217 -3.17 8.04 -8.50
CA PRO A 217 -3.70 7.27 -7.39
C PRO A 217 -2.66 7.03 -6.30
N GLY A 218 -3.02 7.30 -5.06
CA GLY A 218 -2.15 7.20 -3.88
C GLY A 218 -1.40 8.49 -3.55
N VAL A 219 -1.29 9.46 -4.47
CA VAL A 219 -0.75 10.78 -4.14
C VAL A 219 -1.78 11.58 -3.37
N ASN A 220 -1.36 12.24 -2.28
CA ASN A 220 -2.20 13.07 -1.45
C ASN A 220 -1.49 14.38 -1.07
N LEU A 221 -2.28 15.37 -0.66
CA LEU A 221 -1.79 16.57 0.01
C LEU A 221 -1.92 16.37 1.52
N GLY A 222 -0.93 16.84 2.27
CA GLY A 222 -0.92 16.70 3.72
C GLY A 222 -0.04 17.74 4.40
N THR A 223 0.26 17.47 5.66
CA THR A 223 1.09 18.32 6.51
C THR A 223 2.21 17.47 7.11
N ASP A 224 3.44 17.97 7.04
CA ASP A 224 4.57 17.46 7.80
C ASP A 224 4.78 18.33 9.04
N TRP A 225 5.28 17.70 10.10
CA TRP A 225 5.57 18.37 11.37
C TRP A 225 7.07 18.31 11.62
N GLU A 226 7.70 19.47 11.64
CA GLU A 226 9.11 19.63 11.92
C GLU A 226 9.33 20.15 13.34
N ARG A 227 10.40 19.70 13.99
CA ARG A 227 10.74 20.13 15.34
C ARG A 227 11.32 21.55 15.31
N SER A 228 10.75 22.45 16.10
CA SER A 228 11.20 23.85 16.18
C SER A 228 11.67 24.20 17.58
N TYR A 229 12.79 24.91 17.68
CA TYR A 229 13.43 25.34 18.92
C TYR A 229 13.40 26.87 18.99
N PRO A 230 12.34 27.49 19.54
CA PRO A 230 12.14 28.94 19.47
C PRO A 230 13.24 29.76 20.15
N ASN A 231 13.92 29.17 21.15
CA ASN A 231 15.00 29.82 21.90
C ASN A 231 16.40 29.51 21.33
N GLY A 232 16.48 28.94 20.13
CA GLY A 232 17.73 28.59 19.45
C GLY A 232 18.40 27.30 19.92
N ASP A 233 19.57 27.03 19.34
CA ASP A 233 20.27 25.75 19.47
C ASP A 233 20.94 25.54 20.84
N SER A 234 21.08 26.57 21.67
CA SER A 234 21.78 26.46 22.96
C SER A 234 21.19 25.37 23.88
N MET A 235 19.88 25.10 23.75
CA MET A 235 19.19 24.08 24.54
C MET A 235 19.21 22.67 23.91
N THR A 236 19.59 22.52 22.63
CA THR A 236 19.59 21.20 21.97
C THR A 236 20.63 20.26 22.58
N SER A 237 21.66 20.79 23.24
CA SER A 237 22.67 20.03 23.98
C SER A 237 22.12 19.25 25.18
N ILE A 238 20.99 19.71 25.76
CA ILE A 238 20.32 19.08 26.90
C ILE A 238 19.03 18.38 26.44
N ILE A 239 18.28 19.02 25.54
CA ILE A 239 17.01 18.50 25.05
C ILE A 239 17.22 17.32 24.10
N GLY A 240 18.26 17.43 23.27
CA GLY A 240 18.54 16.48 22.20
C GLY A 240 17.81 16.77 20.90
N GLN A 241 17.95 15.82 20.00
CA GLN A 241 17.51 15.91 18.61
C GLN A 241 16.56 14.78 18.27
N VAL A 242 15.81 14.97 17.19
CA VAL A 242 15.00 13.96 16.55
C VAL A 242 15.62 13.62 15.20
N SER A 243 15.40 12.39 14.74
CA SER A 243 15.76 12.03 13.37
C SER A 243 14.89 12.79 12.38
N ASN A 244 15.45 13.07 11.21
CA ASN A 244 14.67 13.60 10.08
C ASN A 244 14.10 12.45 9.26
N GLU A 245 13.18 12.76 8.34
CA GLU A 245 12.54 11.75 7.49
C GLU A 245 13.53 11.01 6.58
N LYS A 246 14.59 11.67 6.11
CA LYS A 246 15.63 11.03 5.29
C LYS A 246 16.41 9.97 6.07
N SER A 247 16.73 10.26 7.34
CA SER A 247 17.40 9.32 8.24
C SER A 247 16.46 8.26 8.81
N GLY A 248 15.17 8.57 8.97
CA GLY A 248 14.17 7.69 9.56
C GLY A 248 14.59 7.15 10.93
N LEU A 249 14.43 5.83 11.12
CA LEU A 249 14.88 5.14 12.32
C LEU A 249 16.41 4.93 12.33
N PRO A 250 17.09 5.16 13.47
CA PRO A 250 18.51 4.82 13.64
C PRO A 250 18.80 3.34 13.33
N ALA A 251 19.81 3.08 12.51
CA ALA A 251 20.10 1.74 12.00
C ALA A 251 20.50 0.74 13.10
N ASP A 252 21.16 1.22 14.14
CA ASP A 252 21.59 0.45 15.32
C ASP A 252 20.41 -0.02 16.20
N GLN A 253 19.31 0.75 16.23
CA GLN A 253 18.13 0.47 17.05
C GLN A 253 16.89 0.07 16.24
N LEU A 254 17.05 -0.13 14.92
CA LEU A 254 15.96 -0.36 13.99
C LEU A 254 15.01 -1.47 14.44
N GLN A 255 15.54 -2.64 14.81
CA GLN A 255 14.71 -3.79 15.20
C GLN A 255 13.91 -3.53 16.48
N ALA A 256 14.49 -2.79 17.43
CA ALA A 256 13.80 -2.43 18.66
C ALA A 256 12.63 -1.48 18.38
N TYR A 257 12.81 -0.49 17.50
CA TYR A 257 11.73 0.40 17.09
C TYR A 257 10.65 -0.34 16.29
N LEU A 258 11.01 -1.21 15.34
CA LEU A 258 10.03 -2.02 14.60
C LEU A 258 9.20 -2.91 15.54
N ALA A 259 9.82 -3.53 16.54
CA ALA A 259 9.12 -4.33 17.54
C ALA A 259 8.15 -3.51 18.41
N ASN A 260 8.42 -2.21 18.58
CA ASN A 260 7.56 -1.26 19.30
C ASN A 260 6.51 -0.60 18.39
N GLY A 261 6.30 -1.11 17.17
CA GLY A 261 5.26 -0.66 16.24
C GLY A 261 5.60 0.59 15.43
N TYR A 262 6.89 0.97 15.37
CA TYR A 262 7.33 2.08 14.51
C TYR A 262 7.47 1.62 13.07
N ALA A 263 7.25 2.54 12.13
CA ALA A 263 7.56 2.36 10.73
C ALA A 263 9.03 2.78 10.46
N ARG A 264 9.65 2.23 9.42
CA ARG A 264 11.06 2.52 9.08
C ARG A 264 11.36 4.00 8.85
N ASN A 265 10.37 4.74 8.37
CA ASN A 265 10.42 6.17 8.07
C ASN A 265 9.94 7.06 9.24
N ASP A 266 9.65 6.49 10.41
CA ASP A 266 9.26 7.29 11.57
C ASP A 266 10.43 8.15 12.05
N ARG A 267 10.08 9.35 12.54
CA ARG A 267 11.00 10.25 13.24
C ARG A 267 10.97 9.96 14.73
N VAL A 268 12.14 9.71 15.32
CA VAL A 268 12.30 9.36 16.73
C VAL A 268 13.35 10.24 17.39
N GLY A 269 13.22 10.45 18.70
CA GLY A 269 14.24 11.08 19.51
C GLY A 269 15.53 10.28 19.49
N THR A 270 16.61 10.89 19.01
CA THR A 270 17.92 10.23 18.84
C THR A 270 18.85 10.49 20.00
N SER A 271 18.63 11.56 20.76
CA SER A 271 19.51 11.95 21.87
C SER A 271 18.75 12.60 23.05
N TYR A 272 19.39 12.55 24.22
CA TYR A 272 18.99 13.20 25.46
C TYR A 272 17.50 13.07 25.82
N LEU A 273 16.80 14.17 26.15
CA LEU A 273 15.41 14.18 26.59
C LEU A 273 14.45 13.67 25.51
N GLU A 274 14.68 14.02 24.24
CA GLU A 274 13.88 13.51 23.12
C GLU A 274 13.92 11.97 23.06
N LYS A 275 15.09 11.36 23.28
CA LYS A 275 15.22 9.89 23.33
C LYS A 275 14.64 9.30 24.62
N ALA A 276 14.93 9.92 25.76
CA ALA A 276 14.51 9.41 27.07
C ALA A 276 12.99 9.39 27.25
N TYR A 277 12.30 10.40 26.69
CA TYR A 277 10.85 10.57 26.79
C TYR A 277 10.13 10.25 25.47
N GLU A 278 10.75 9.50 24.56
CA GLU A 278 10.17 9.11 23.26
C GLU A 278 8.78 8.50 23.40
N ASN A 279 8.57 7.65 24.42
CA ASN A 279 7.30 6.99 24.70
C ASN A 279 6.13 7.97 24.97
N VAL A 280 6.41 9.13 25.53
CA VAL A 280 5.44 10.19 25.82
C VAL A 280 5.39 11.23 24.69
N LEU A 281 6.53 11.50 24.04
CA LEU A 281 6.66 12.55 23.04
C LEU A 281 6.22 12.14 21.62
N LYS A 282 6.26 10.86 21.25
CA LYS A 282 6.06 10.39 19.87
C LYS A 282 4.70 10.71 19.22
N GLY A 283 3.70 11.08 20.03
CA GLY A 283 2.33 11.27 19.58
C GLY A 283 1.66 9.95 19.19
N SER A 284 0.33 9.93 19.22
CA SER A 284 -0.45 8.78 18.75
C SER A 284 -0.74 8.95 17.26
N LYS A 285 -0.23 8.05 16.42
CA LYS A 285 -0.45 8.13 14.97
C LYS A 285 -1.95 8.11 14.65
N SER A 286 -2.35 8.95 13.70
CA SER A 286 -3.68 8.83 13.09
C SER A 286 -3.78 7.48 12.37
N GLN A 287 -4.82 6.72 12.68
CA GLN A 287 -5.15 5.46 12.04
C GLN A 287 -6.40 5.70 11.21
N THR A 288 -6.26 5.74 9.88
CA THR A 288 -7.40 5.85 8.98
C THR A 288 -7.73 4.47 8.45
N GLN A 289 -8.96 4.01 8.68
CA GLN A 289 -9.44 2.74 8.16
C GLN A 289 -9.81 2.92 6.69
N VAL A 290 -9.08 2.26 5.80
CA VAL A 290 -9.31 2.33 4.36
C VAL A 290 -9.94 1.04 3.85
N GLU A 291 -10.88 1.19 2.91
CA GLU A 291 -11.48 0.05 2.21
C GLU A 291 -10.71 -0.25 0.94
N ILE A 292 -10.30 -1.51 0.81
CA ILE A 292 -9.59 -2.03 -0.36
C ILE A 292 -10.62 -2.60 -1.33
N GLY A 293 -10.56 -2.13 -2.57
CA GLY A 293 -11.39 -2.64 -3.66
C GLY A 293 -10.93 -4.00 -4.19
N ASN A 294 -11.79 -4.63 -4.99
CA ASN A 294 -11.50 -5.90 -5.67
C ASN A 294 -10.27 -5.85 -6.61
N ASN A 295 -9.78 -4.64 -6.93
CA ASN A 295 -8.58 -4.39 -7.73
C ASN A 295 -7.33 -4.08 -6.88
N ASN A 296 -7.40 -4.33 -5.57
CA ASN A 296 -6.35 -4.05 -4.58
C ASN A 296 -5.93 -2.56 -4.53
N GLN A 297 -6.79 -1.66 -4.98
CA GLN A 297 -6.65 -0.21 -4.82
C GLN A 297 -7.45 0.28 -3.62
N ILE A 298 -7.02 1.40 -3.05
CA ILE A 298 -7.76 2.08 -1.97
C ILE A 298 -8.96 2.80 -2.62
N ILE A 299 -10.19 2.48 -2.19
CA ILE A 299 -11.42 3.09 -2.74
C ILE A 299 -11.81 4.33 -1.93
N GLN A 300 -11.67 4.26 -0.61
CA GLN A 300 -12.00 5.36 0.31
C GLN A 300 -10.99 5.41 1.46
N SER A 301 -10.63 6.64 1.83
CA SER A 301 -9.93 7.02 3.05
C SER A 301 -10.82 7.89 3.93
#